data_AF-A0A846Z5L5-F1
#
_entry.id   AF-A0A846Z5L5-F1
#
_cell.length_a   1.000
_cell.length_b   1.000
_cell.length_c   1.000
_cell.angle_alpha   90.00
_cell.angle_beta   90.00
_cell.angle_gamma   90.00
#
_symmetry.space_group_name_H-M   'P 1'
#
loop_
_entity.id
_entity.type
_entity.pdbx_description
1 polymer ?
#
loop_
_entity_poly.entity_id
_entity_poly.type
_entity_poly.pdbx_seq_one_letter_code
_entity_poly.pdbx_strand_id
1 'polypeptide(L)'
;MTTFSDLLYGGLYQRPCRFANIERFVAAVAAVAADDELSARYDQSTAPEAFAADLRAIADRMDPSGEIGTDQGAAARLVAADLRRITAADYTDIVADDTVTARLDRRGPAIQRRLQAAGLPVQDTSLSIVDVFPEPFHRFAWSAFAPDREDQENFGIEPGVYFRRDRLRPLYSEALFAHEVVHTVTGRVDPEIYAMGLEEGIAEILGTCYGALAVLNRATLRNIIVHGRHGAQRDKLWSVYLDHTRQAALLYREFGIDGLVTLVRSGRAAIHDAEQAIMAGRHRELPLARGGWDEHTTGLVDFTCSAYLPSHVFTPLECLLALYARQGRTVKDICAEAGVACEVGALVLERLGAESALFVQDGDRIGYSNVDRYLRLETAAEVMVIRYLPPDPMVADA
;
A
#
# COMPACT_ATOMS: atom_id res chain seq x y z
N MET A 1 -7.26 18.96 -14.26
CA MET A 1 -6.30 19.47 -13.26
C MET A 1 -6.31 18.58 -12.04
N THR A 2 -5.11 18.18 -11.63
CA THR A 2 -4.86 17.28 -10.52
C THR A 2 -5.21 17.95 -9.18
N THR A 3 -5.79 17.19 -8.25
CA THR A 3 -6.22 17.73 -6.95
C THR A 3 -5.10 17.65 -5.90
N PHE A 4 -5.23 18.39 -4.80
CA PHE A 4 -4.32 18.23 -3.64
C PHE A 4 -4.25 16.77 -3.16
N SER A 5 -5.41 16.10 -3.07
CA SER A 5 -5.52 14.70 -2.63
C SER A 5 -4.76 13.75 -3.58
N ASP A 6 -4.89 13.95 -4.89
CA ASP A 6 -4.17 13.15 -5.89
C ASP A 6 -2.66 13.24 -5.71
N LEU A 7 -2.14 14.47 -5.53
CA LEU A 7 -0.72 14.68 -5.29
C LEU A 7 -0.27 14.13 -3.94
N LEU A 8 -1.09 14.27 -2.90
CA LEU A 8 -0.79 13.71 -1.59
C LEU A 8 -0.65 12.18 -1.69
N TYR A 9 -1.66 11.46 -2.22
CA TYR A 9 -1.57 10.01 -2.43
C TYR A 9 -0.39 9.63 -3.33
N GLY A 10 -0.17 10.34 -4.43
CA GLY A 10 0.96 10.09 -5.32
C GLY A 10 2.30 10.20 -4.61
N GLY A 11 2.47 11.23 -3.77
CA GLY A 11 3.66 11.41 -2.94
C GLY A 11 3.84 10.34 -1.88
N LEU A 12 2.75 9.92 -1.21
CA LEU A 12 2.73 8.84 -0.22
C LEU A 12 3.18 7.49 -0.82
N TYR A 13 2.86 7.23 -2.11
CA TYR A 13 3.33 6.02 -2.79
C TYR A 13 4.77 6.14 -3.32
N GLN A 14 5.32 7.33 -3.46
CA GLN A 14 6.70 7.52 -3.93
C GLN A 14 7.73 7.65 -2.81
N ARG A 15 7.30 8.00 -1.59
CA ARG A 15 8.20 8.29 -0.47
C ARG A 15 7.92 7.37 0.71
N PRO A 16 8.96 6.81 1.35
CA PRO A 16 8.77 5.99 2.53
C PRO A 16 8.32 6.86 3.71
N CYS A 17 7.12 6.58 4.20
CA CYS A 17 6.49 7.29 5.31
C CYS A 17 6.19 6.34 6.47
N ARG A 18 6.20 6.86 7.70
CA ARG A 18 6.13 6.04 8.92
C ARG A 18 4.70 5.74 9.36
N PHE A 19 3.68 6.39 8.82
CA PHE A 19 2.31 6.03 9.18
C PHE A 19 1.96 4.59 8.74
N ALA A 20 1.22 3.90 9.59
CA ALA A 20 0.78 2.52 9.38
C ALA A 20 -0.55 2.43 8.61
N ASN A 21 -1.32 3.52 8.56
CA ASN A 21 -2.61 3.61 7.89
C ASN A 21 -2.72 4.92 7.10
N ILE A 22 -2.85 4.81 5.77
CA ILE A 22 -2.85 5.95 4.86
C ILE A 22 -4.10 6.81 4.99
N GLU A 23 -5.27 6.22 5.28
CA GLU A 23 -6.52 6.97 5.38
C GLU A 23 -6.54 7.85 6.62
N ARG A 24 -6.05 7.32 7.75
CA ARG A 24 -5.93 8.12 8.98
C ARG A 24 -4.89 9.22 8.85
N PHE A 25 -3.80 8.97 8.12
CA PHE A 25 -2.83 10.01 7.80
C PHE A 25 -3.49 11.14 6.99
N VAL A 26 -4.17 10.80 5.89
CA VAL A 26 -4.85 11.78 5.03
C VAL A 26 -5.93 12.55 5.81
N ALA A 27 -6.68 11.88 6.67
CA ALA A 27 -7.67 12.54 7.52
C ALA A 27 -7.03 13.51 8.53
N ALA A 28 -5.88 13.15 9.12
CA ALA A 28 -5.14 14.04 10.01
C ALA A 28 -4.62 15.29 9.29
N VAL A 29 -4.18 15.15 8.04
CA VAL A 29 -3.80 16.29 7.17
C VAL A 29 -5.01 17.16 6.86
N ALA A 30 -6.13 16.54 6.47
CA ALA A 30 -7.36 17.26 6.14
C ALA A 30 -7.95 18.05 7.32
N ALA A 31 -7.74 17.58 8.56
CA ALA A 31 -8.20 18.29 9.75
C ALA A 31 -7.46 19.62 10.04
N VAL A 32 -6.29 19.85 9.41
CA VAL A 32 -5.44 21.03 9.64
C VAL A 32 -5.25 21.87 8.37
N ALA A 33 -5.45 21.27 7.20
CA ALA A 33 -5.47 21.99 5.94
C ALA A 33 -6.70 22.89 5.84
N ALA A 34 -6.54 24.07 5.24
CA ALA A 34 -7.64 24.95 4.94
C ALA A 34 -8.45 24.43 3.73
N ASP A 35 -9.73 24.81 3.65
CA ASP A 35 -10.63 24.33 2.58
C ASP A 35 -10.12 24.69 1.18
N ASP A 36 -9.47 25.84 1.02
CA ASP A 36 -8.85 26.30 -0.22
C ASP A 36 -7.60 25.47 -0.58
N GLU A 37 -6.78 25.08 0.39
CA GLU A 37 -5.65 24.17 0.18
C GLU A 37 -6.12 22.77 -0.24
N LEU A 38 -7.17 22.22 0.39
CA LEU A 38 -7.71 20.90 0.05
C LEU A 38 -8.41 20.88 -1.30
N SER A 39 -9.04 22.00 -1.68
CA SER A 39 -9.70 22.15 -2.98
C SER A 39 -8.76 22.62 -4.09
N ALA A 40 -7.51 22.96 -3.77
CA ALA A 40 -6.50 23.41 -4.71
C ALA A 40 -6.32 22.44 -5.88
N ARG A 41 -6.02 23.02 -7.04
CA ARG A 41 -5.80 22.35 -8.32
C ARG A 41 -4.42 22.69 -8.82
N TYR A 42 -3.73 21.68 -9.31
CA TYR A 42 -2.34 21.77 -9.76
C TYR A 42 -2.21 21.26 -11.19
N ASP A 43 -1.19 21.76 -11.88
CA ASP A 43 -0.76 21.35 -13.21
C ASP A 43 0.78 21.27 -13.29
N GLN A 44 1.32 20.92 -14.45
CA GLN A 44 2.77 20.83 -14.66
C GLN A 44 3.54 22.12 -14.33
N SER A 45 2.91 23.29 -14.44
CA SER A 45 3.57 24.58 -14.21
C SER A 45 3.61 24.98 -12.73
N THR A 46 2.71 24.40 -11.92
CA THR A 46 2.49 24.79 -10.52
C THR A 46 2.88 23.68 -9.53
N ALA A 47 2.75 22.40 -9.92
CA ALA A 47 2.73 21.29 -8.99
C ALA A 47 4.05 20.95 -8.28
N PRO A 48 5.26 21.12 -8.85
CA PRO A 48 6.44 20.78 -8.06
C PRO A 48 6.67 21.78 -6.91
N GLU A 49 6.47 23.08 -7.17
CA GLU A 49 6.84 24.13 -6.20
C GLU A 49 5.68 24.54 -5.30
N ALA A 50 4.49 24.81 -5.86
CA ALA A 50 3.35 25.28 -5.06
C ALA A 50 2.87 24.19 -4.10
N PHE A 51 2.66 22.96 -4.60
CA PHE A 51 2.24 21.85 -3.75
C PHE A 51 3.27 21.54 -2.64
N ALA A 52 4.56 21.59 -2.96
CA ALA A 52 5.61 21.42 -1.94
C ALA A 52 5.60 22.54 -0.90
N ALA A 53 5.29 23.77 -1.29
CA ALA A 53 5.12 24.89 -0.36
C ALA A 53 3.90 24.68 0.55
N ASP A 54 2.76 24.26 -0.01
CA ASP A 54 1.54 23.98 0.74
C ASP A 54 1.74 22.83 1.74
N LEU A 55 2.38 21.74 1.33
CA LEU A 55 2.73 20.65 2.24
C LEU A 55 3.65 21.09 3.39
N ARG A 56 4.61 21.99 3.14
CA ARG A 56 5.46 22.55 4.19
C ARG A 56 4.66 23.45 5.12
N ALA A 57 3.79 24.29 4.58
CA ALA A 57 2.92 25.16 5.38
C ALA A 57 2.00 24.33 6.30
N ILE A 58 1.39 23.27 5.78
CA ILE A 58 0.59 22.34 6.59
C ILE A 58 1.47 21.65 7.64
N ALA A 59 2.64 21.14 7.27
CA ALA A 59 3.57 20.50 8.19
C ALA A 59 3.98 21.44 9.34
N ASP A 60 4.27 22.70 9.05
CA ASP A 60 4.68 23.69 10.04
C ASP A 60 3.53 24.12 10.96
N ARG A 61 2.27 24.10 10.48
CA ARG A 61 1.09 24.29 11.34
C ARG A 61 0.82 23.08 12.24
N MET A 62 1.12 21.87 11.77
CA MET A 62 0.94 20.64 12.54
C MET A 62 2.03 20.43 13.59
N ASP A 63 3.27 20.86 13.33
CA ASP A 63 4.41 20.58 14.20
C ASP A 63 4.31 21.41 15.50
N PRO A 64 4.03 20.80 16.65
CA PRO A 64 3.81 21.55 17.88
C PRO A 64 5.10 22.23 18.33
N SER A 65 5.01 23.52 18.69
CA SER A 65 6.11 24.20 19.37
C SER A 65 6.18 23.75 20.83
N GLY A 66 7.29 23.15 21.24
CA GLY A 66 7.56 22.78 22.63
C GLY A 66 7.58 21.27 22.88
N GLU A 67 7.51 20.92 24.17
CA GLU A 67 7.55 19.53 24.65
C GLU A 67 6.22 18.82 24.42
N ILE A 68 6.30 17.58 23.95
CA ILE A 68 5.16 16.71 23.68
C ILE A 68 4.85 15.90 24.94
N GLY A 69 3.60 15.93 25.38
CA GLY A 69 3.10 15.12 26.49
C GLY A 69 1.99 14.13 26.13
N THR A 70 1.57 14.07 24.85
CA THR A 70 0.42 13.25 24.41
C THR A 70 0.67 12.56 23.08
N ASP A 71 -0.08 11.48 22.81
CA ASP A 71 -0.09 10.82 21.50
C ASP A 71 -0.55 11.75 20.37
N GLN A 72 -1.47 12.69 20.63
CA GLN A 72 -1.91 13.66 19.64
C GLN A 72 -0.77 14.61 19.22
N GLY A 73 0.00 15.13 20.19
CA GLY A 73 1.17 15.97 19.90
C GLY A 73 2.26 15.19 19.15
N ALA A 74 2.51 13.94 19.55
CA ALA A 74 3.44 13.05 18.85
C ALA A 74 2.98 12.73 17.42
N ALA A 75 1.68 12.48 17.22
CA ALA A 75 1.10 12.25 15.91
C ALA A 75 1.29 13.47 15.00
N ALA A 76 1.01 14.68 15.51
CA ALA A 76 1.15 15.90 14.75
C ALA A 76 2.61 16.13 14.29
N ARG A 77 3.59 15.90 15.19
CA ARG A 77 5.02 15.98 14.83
C ARG A 77 5.45 14.91 13.82
N LEU A 78 4.99 13.67 13.97
CA LEU A 78 5.31 12.59 13.03
C LEU A 78 4.67 12.82 11.65
N VAL A 79 3.42 13.29 11.62
CA VAL A 79 2.74 13.65 10.37
C VAL A 79 3.47 14.81 9.67
N ALA A 80 3.85 15.85 10.41
CA ALA A 80 4.64 16.95 9.86
C ALA A 80 5.97 16.45 9.24
N ALA A 81 6.66 15.53 9.92
CA ALA A 81 7.89 14.93 9.39
C ALA A 81 7.65 14.13 8.10
N ASP A 82 6.57 13.34 8.02
CA ASP A 82 6.23 12.59 6.81
C ASP A 82 5.77 13.52 5.67
N LEU A 83 5.01 14.58 5.95
CA LEU A 83 4.66 15.62 4.96
C LEU A 83 5.92 16.25 4.34
N ARG A 84 6.90 16.60 5.17
CA ARG A 84 8.19 17.15 4.70
C ARG A 84 8.93 16.15 3.80
N ARG A 85 8.90 14.84 4.08
CA ARG A 85 9.49 13.82 3.20
C ARG A 85 8.77 13.73 1.86
N ILE A 86 7.45 13.85 1.87
CA ILE A 86 6.62 13.78 0.67
C ILE A 86 6.94 14.92 -0.29
N THR A 87 7.30 16.11 0.20
CA THR A 87 7.68 17.26 -0.66
C THR A 87 8.79 16.98 -1.67
N ALA A 88 9.61 15.95 -1.43
CA ALA A 88 10.68 15.57 -2.34
C ALA A 88 10.20 14.68 -3.51
N ALA A 89 8.97 14.14 -3.49
CA ALA A 89 8.47 13.24 -4.53
C ALA A 89 8.47 13.87 -5.94
N ASP A 90 8.50 13.03 -6.97
CA ASP A 90 8.41 13.47 -8.36
C ASP A 90 6.96 13.51 -8.80
N TYR A 91 6.40 14.71 -8.87
CA TYR A 91 5.02 14.93 -9.29
C TYR A 91 4.86 15.06 -10.80
N THR A 92 5.95 15.18 -11.56
CA THR A 92 5.94 15.47 -13.01
C THR A 92 5.01 14.53 -13.75
N ASP A 93 5.17 13.24 -13.47
CA ASP A 93 4.37 12.19 -14.07
C ASP A 93 2.91 12.26 -13.65
N ILE A 94 2.62 12.59 -12.38
CA ILE A 94 1.26 12.64 -11.81
C ILE A 94 0.45 13.77 -12.43
N VAL A 95 1.04 14.96 -12.59
CA VAL A 95 0.37 16.13 -13.18
C VAL A 95 0.44 16.19 -14.70
N ALA A 96 1.09 15.22 -15.34
CA ALA A 96 1.08 15.10 -16.80
C ALA A 96 -0.29 14.72 -17.38
N ASP A 97 -1.24 14.31 -16.55
CA ASP A 97 -2.62 14.07 -16.95
C ASP A 97 -3.56 14.82 -16.01
N ASP A 98 -4.64 15.35 -16.58
CA ASP A 98 -5.60 16.16 -15.86
C ASP A 98 -6.38 15.42 -14.77
N THR A 99 -6.51 14.09 -14.90
CA THR A 99 -7.29 13.22 -14.02
C THR A 99 -6.66 11.84 -13.95
N VAL A 100 -6.93 11.10 -12.86
CA VAL A 100 -6.53 9.68 -12.74
C VAL A 100 -7.11 8.82 -13.87
N THR A 101 -8.32 9.14 -14.35
CA THR A 101 -8.93 8.46 -15.50
C THR A 101 -8.08 8.61 -16.76
N ALA A 102 -7.67 9.84 -17.10
CA ALA A 102 -6.79 10.07 -18.24
C ALA A 102 -5.44 9.34 -18.11
N ARG A 103 -4.91 9.23 -16.88
CA ARG A 103 -3.72 8.40 -16.60
C ARG A 103 -3.95 6.94 -16.95
N LEU A 104 -5.07 6.37 -16.50
CA LEU A 104 -5.44 4.98 -16.77
C LEU A 104 -5.66 4.74 -18.26
N ASP A 105 -6.33 5.63 -18.97
CA ASP A 105 -6.52 5.52 -20.42
C ASP A 105 -5.18 5.51 -21.17
N ARG A 106 -4.23 6.35 -20.73
CA ARG A 106 -2.89 6.42 -21.32
C ARG A 106 -2.01 5.21 -20.97
N ARG A 107 -2.04 4.75 -19.72
CA ARG A 107 -1.12 3.75 -19.16
C ARG A 107 -1.66 2.31 -19.24
N GLY A 108 -2.97 2.14 -19.18
CA GLY A 108 -3.67 0.86 -19.25
C GLY A 108 -3.26 0.00 -20.45
N PRO A 109 -3.15 0.55 -21.67
CA PRO A 109 -2.69 -0.22 -22.82
C PRO A 109 -1.28 -0.82 -22.66
N ALA A 110 -0.36 -0.12 -21.96
CA ALA A 110 0.98 -0.65 -21.72
C ALA A 110 0.97 -1.82 -20.71
N ILE A 111 0.11 -1.72 -19.68
CA ILE A 111 -0.12 -2.80 -18.71
C ILE A 111 -0.70 -4.03 -19.43
N GLN A 112 -1.78 -3.85 -20.20
CA GLN A 112 -2.42 -4.94 -20.94
C GLN A 112 -1.46 -5.61 -21.94
N ARG A 113 -0.67 -4.82 -22.70
CA ARG A 113 0.36 -5.37 -23.59
C ARG A 113 1.41 -6.19 -22.86
N ARG A 114 1.85 -5.77 -21.67
CA ARG A 114 2.82 -6.53 -20.87
C ARG A 114 2.24 -7.86 -20.39
N LEU A 115 1.00 -7.85 -19.92
CA LEU A 115 0.27 -9.07 -19.53
C LEU A 115 0.04 -10.01 -20.73
N GLN A 116 -0.31 -9.44 -21.89
CA GLN A 116 -0.48 -10.19 -23.14
C GLN A 116 0.83 -10.83 -23.61
N ALA A 117 1.96 -10.10 -23.48
CA ALA A 117 3.29 -10.63 -23.82
C ALA A 117 3.72 -11.80 -22.92
N ALA A 118 3.18 -11.89 -21.70
CA ALA A 118 3.35 -13.06 -20.82
C ALA A 118 2.47 -14.26 -21.21
N GLY A 119 1.58 -14.10 -22.21
CA GLY A 119 0.71 -15.16 -22.70
C GLY A 119 -0.70 -15.15 -22.13
N LEU A 120 -1.09 -14.13 -21.36
CA LEU A 120 -2.49 -13.96 -20.96
C LEU A 120 -3.33 -13.50 -22.17
N PRO A 121 -4.51 -14.10 -22.43
CA PRO A 121 -5.42 -13.69 -23.49
C PRO A 121 -6.21 -12.42 -23.09
N VAL A 122 -5.47 -11.36 -22.74
CA VAL A 122 -6.03 -10.03 -22.51
C VAL A 122 -6.59 -9.54 -23.85
N GLN A 123 -7.90 -9.30 -23.86
CA GLN A 123 -8.54 -8.50 -24.92
C GLN A 123 -8.52 -7.05 -24.44
N ASP A 124 -8.75 -6.07 -25.31
CA ASP A 124 -8.86 -4.67 -24.90
C ASP A 124 -9.95 -4.50 -23.83
N THR A 125 -9.55 -4.68 -22.57
CA THR A 125 -10.46 -4.74 -21.43
C THR A 125 -10.99 -3.33 -21.22
N SER A 126 -12.31 -3.20 -21.26
CA SER A 126 -12.99 -1.92 -21.09
C SER A 126 -12.71 -1.38 -19.68
N LEU A 127 -12.53 -0.07 -19.58
CA LEU A 127 -12.40 0.65 -18.33
C LEU A 127 -13.63 1.53 -18.14
N SER A 128 -14.32 1.35 -17.03
CA SER A 128 -15.51 2.12 -16.66
C SER A 128 -15.26 2.86 -15.35
N ILE A 129 -15.44 4.17 -15.34
CA ILE A 129 -15.36 5.00 -14.13
C ILE A 129 -16.76 5.42 -13.70
N VAL A 130 -17.24 4.88 -12.59
CA VAL A 130 -18.60 5.07 -12.09
C VAL A 130 -18.62 5.78 -10.75
N ASP A 131 -19.69 6.52 -10.44
CA ASP A 131 -19.88 7.10 -9.10
C ASP A 131 -20.26 6.02 -8.07
N VAL A 132 -21.12 5.10 -8.49
CA VAL A 132 -21.61 3.97 -7.71
C VAL A 132 -21.58 2.74 -8.61
N PHE A 133 -21.19 1.60 -8.05
CA PHE A 133 -21.22 0.34 -8.81
C PHE A 133 -22.66 -0.06 -9.15
N PRO A 134 -22.90 -0.76 -10.27
CA PRO A 134 -24.21 -1.30 -10.61
C PRO A 134 -24.78 -2.21 -9.50
N GLU A 135 -26.10 -2.40 -9.45
CA GLU A 135 -26.69 -3.40 -8.56
C GLU A 135 -26.31 -4.82 -8.99
N PRO A 136 -26.09 -5.77 -8.06
CA PRO A 136 -26.24 -5.66 -6.60
C PRO A 136 -24.99 -5.09 -5.88
N PHE A 137 -23.95 -4.70 -6.61
CA PHE A 137 -22.64 -4.37 -6.06
C PHE A 137 -22.48 -2.97 -5.45
N HIS A 138 -23.47 -2.08 -5.60
CA HIS A 138 -23.47 -0.71 -5.06
C HIS A 138 -23.16 -0.61 -3.55
N ARG A 139 -23.38 -1.69 -2.78
CA ARG A 139 -23.19 -1.74 -1.32
C ARG A 139 -21.75 -2.00 -0.90
N PHE A 140 -20.90 -2.49 -1.80
CA PHE A 140 -19.53 -2.81 -1.46
C PHE A 140 -18.66 -1.54 -1.42
N ALA A 141 -17.74 -1.51 -0.45
CA ALA A 141 -16.77 -0.44 -0.29
C ALA A 141 -15.51 -0.62 -1.15
N TRP A 142 -15.58 -1.49 -2.17
CA TRP A 142 -14.45 -1.79 -3.06
C TRP A 142 -14.02 -0.55 -3.87
N SER A 143 -12.75 -0.52 -4.26
CA SER A 143 -12.22 0.56 -5.11
C SER A 143 -12.40 0.26 -6.59
N ALA A 144 -12.27 -1.02 -6.95
CA ALA A 144 -12.55 -1.55 -8.27
C ALA A 144 -13.17 -2.94 -8.15
N PHE A 145 -13.79 -3.39 -9.24
CA PHE A 145 -14.16 -4.79 -9.44
C PHE A 145 -14.20 -5.11 -10.94
N ALA A 146 -14.06 -6.39 -11.26
CA ALA A 146 -14.05 -6.89 -12.63
C ALA A 146 -15.26 -7.82 -12.86
N PRO A 147 -16.44 -7.29 -13.24
CA PRO A 147 -17.59 -8.13 -13.54
C PRO A 147 -17.27 -9.08 -14.70
N ASP A 148 -17.81 -10.28 -14.61
CA ASP A 148 -17.62 -11.31 -15.63
C ASP A 148 -18.91 -11.60 -16.40
N ARG A 149 -18.91 -12.70 -17.15
CA ARG A 149 -20.04 -13.06 -18.00
C ARG A 149 -21.27 -13.46 -17.19
N GLU A 150 -21.10 -14.06 -16.01
CA GLU A 150 -22.24 -14.39 -15.15
C GLU A 150 -22.92 -13.11 -14.67
N ASP A 151 -22.15 -12.07 -14.32
CA ASP A 151 -22.70 -10.77 -13.94
C ASP A 151 -23.49 -10.10 -15.07
N GLN A 152 -23.03 -10.27 -16.31
CA GLN A 152 -23.76 -9.80 -17.49
C GLN A 152 -25.10 -10.53 -17.65
N GLU A 153 -25.08 -11.86 -17.53
CA GLU A 153 -26.27 -12.70 -17.71
C GLU A 153 -27.30 -12.50 -16.58
N ASN A 154 -26.83 -12.32 -15.33
CA ASN A 154 -27.69 -12.18 -14.15
C ASN A 154 -28.15 -10.75 -13.87
N PHE A 155 -27.30 -9.75 -14.15
CA PHE A 155 -27.52 -8.36 -13.72
C PHE A 155 -27.41 -7.34 -14.87
N GLY A 156 -27.05 -7.76 -16.08
CA GLY A 156 -26.90 -6.88 -17.23
C GLY A 156 -25.68 -5.95 -17.14
N ILE A 157 -24.67 -6.33 -16.37
CA ILE A 157 -23.43 -5.57 -16.21
C ILE A 157 -22.42 -6.04 -17.26
N GLU A 158 -21.96 -5.13 -18.13
CA GLU A 158 -20.97 -5.49 -19.14
C GLU A 158 -19.62 -5.91 -18.51
N PRO A 159 -18.96 -6.97 -19.01
CA PRO A 159 -17.64 -7.36 -18.53
C PRO A 159 -16.59 -6.26 -18.78
N GLY A 160 -15.69 -6.08 -17.82
CA GLY A 160 -14.68 -5.02 -17.88
C GLY A 160 -14.04 -4.76 -16.52
N VAL A 161 -13.33 -3.64 -16.38
CA VAL A 161 -12.84 -3.16 -15.08
C VAL A 161 -13.61 -1.90 -14.71
N TYR A 162 -14.26 -1.93 -13.55
CA TYR A 162 -15.04 -0.81 -13.03
C TYR A 162 -14.30 -0.20 -11.85
N PHE A 163 -14.06 1.09 -11.89
CA PHE A 163 -13.54 1.86 -10.76
C PHE A 163 -14.60 2.80 -10.21
N ARG A 164 -14.61 2.91 -8.89
CA ARG A 164 -15.32 3.99 -8.19
C ARG A 164 -14.54 5.29 -8.30
N ARG A 165 -15.21 6.35 -8.77
CA ARG A 165 -14.61 7.68 -8.99
C ARG A 165 -14.03 8.27 -7.71
N ASP A 166 -14.72 8.10 -6.58
CA ASP A 166 -14.29 8.56 -5.26
C ASP A 166 -13.12 7.75 -4.66
N ARG A 167 -12.72 6.67 -5.33
CA ARG A 167 -11.62 5.78 -4.91
C ARG A 167 -10.42 5.82 -5.85
N LEU A 168 -10.48 6.61 -6.92
CA LEU A 168 -9.36 6.79 -7.84
C LEU A 168 -8.20 7.50 -7.13
N ARG A 169 -7.00 6.97 -7.31
CA ARG A 169 -5.75 7.50 -6.75
C ARG A 169 -4.62 7.31 -7.75
N PRO A 170 -3.82 8.34 -8.06
CA PRO A 170 -2.66 8.17 -8.93
C PRO A 170 -1.72 7.08 -8.41
N LEU A 171 -1.11 6.35 -9.34
CA LEU A 171 -0.19 5.22 -9.11
C LEU A 171 -0.89 3.97 -8.56
N TYR A 172 -1.70 4.11 -7.50
CA TYR A 172 -2.44 2.98 -6.94
C TYR A 172 -3.50 2.44 -7.90
N SER A 173 -4.24 3.32 -8.59
CA SER A 173 -5.25 2.89 -9.56
C SER A 173 -4.64 2.16 -10.75
N GLU A 174 -3.43 2.51 -11.21
CA GLU A 174 -2.72 1.78 -12.26
C GLU A 174 -2.32 0.37 -11.80
N ALA A 175 -1.83 0.23 -10.57
CA ALA A 175 -1.54 -1.07 -9.98
C ALA A 175 -2.81 -1.93 -9.80
N LEU A 176 -3.88 -1.32 -9.28
CA LEU A 176 -5.17 -1.99 -9.12
C LEU A 176 -5.78 -2.37 -10.48
N PHE A 177 -5.64 -1.52 -11.51
CA PHE A 177 -6.11 -1.87 -12.85
C PHE A 177 -5.37 -3.11 -13.39
N ALA A 178 -4.06 -3.21 -13.16
CA ALA A 178 -3.31 -4.40 -13.55
C ALA A 178 -3.81 -5.66 -12.82
N HIS A 179 -4.15 -5.55 -11.53
CA HIS A 179 -4.78 -6.61 -10.73
C HIS A 179 -6.13 -7.04 -11.34
N GLU A 180 -7.04 -6.09 -11.55
CA GLU A 180 -8.38 -6.36 -12.08
C GLU A 180 -8.37 -6.93 -13.52
N VAL A 181 -7.40 -6.55 -14.35
CA VAL A 181 -7.27 -7.15 -15.70
C VAL A 181 -7.06 -8.67 -15.61
N VAL A 182 -6.34 -9.17 -14.61
CA VAL A 182 -6.17 -10.62 -14.42
C VAL A 182 -7.52 -11.29 -14.13
N HIS A 183 -8.36 -10.68 -13.28
CA HIS A 183 -9.72 -11.17 -12.99
C HIS A 183 -10.62 -11.18 -14.23
N THR A 184 -10.49 -10.20 -15.13
CA THR A 184 -11.25 -10.23 -16.39
C THR A 184 -10.88 -11.40 -17.30
N VAL A 185 -9.66 -11.94 -17.17
CA VAL A 185 -9.24 -13.11 -17.94
C VAL A 185 -9.75 -14.40 -17.30
N THR A 186 -9.63 -14.57 -15.98
CA THR A 186 -10.11 -15.75 -15.26
C THR A 186 -11.63 -15.89 -15.37
N GLY A 187 -12.38 -14.80 -15.19
CA GLY A 187 -13.85 -14.79 -15.24
C GLY A 187 -14.44 -15.09 -16.62
N ARG A 188 -13.64 -15.14 -17.70
CA ARG A 188 -14.11 -15.57 -19.02
C ARG A 188 -14.15 -17.09 -19.19
N VAL A 189 -13.39 -17.83 -18.39
CA VAL A 189 -13.26 -19.28 -18.53
C VAL A 189 -14.32 -19.98 -17.70
N ASP A 190 -14.42 -19.63 -16.41
CA ASP A 190 -15.38 -20.21 -15.46
C ASP A 190 -16.16 -19.09 -14.73
N PRO A 191 -17.03 -18.33 -15.42
CA PRO A 191 -17.74 -17.18 -14.84
C PRO A 191 -18.60 -17.56 -13.63
N GLU A 192 -19.17 -18.76 -13.62
CA GLU A 192 -20.08 -19.25 -12.57
C GLU A 192 -19.40 -19.64 -11.25
N ILE A 193 -18.07 -19.70 -11.25
CA ILE A 193 -17.28 -20.02 -10.07
C ILE A 193 -16.90 -18.71 -9.39
N TYR A 194 -17.24 -18.55 -8.12
CA TYR A 194 -16.99 -17.32 -7.39
C TYR A 194 -15.49 -16.98 -7.30
N ALA A 195 -15.12 -15.73 -7.64
CA ALA A 195 -13.76 -15.22 -7.54
C ALA A 195 -13.36 -14.96 -6.09
N MET A 196 -12.46 -15.79 -5.55
CA MET A 196 -11.81 -15.59 -4.25
C MET A 196 -10.56 -16.49 -4.15
N GLY A 197 -9.86 -16.43 -3.04
CA GLY A 197 -8.83 -17.41 -2.71
C GLY A 197 -7.53 -17.15 -3.43
N LEU A 198 -6.88 -18.22 -3.87
CA LEU A 198 -5.65 -18.18 -4.66
C LEU A 198 -5.72 -17.26 -5.89
N GLU A 199 -6.89 -17.04 -6.49
CA GLU A 199 -7.06 -16.13 -7.62
C GLU A 199 -6.57 -14.71 -7.30
N GLU A 200 -6.90 -14.19 -6.11
CA GLU A 200 -6.45 -12.87 -5.64
C GLU A 200 -4.93 -12.79 -5.50
N GLY A 201 -4.30 -13.87 -5.04
CA GLY A 201 -2.85 -13.96 -4.96
C GLY A 201 -2.18 -13.99 -6.33
N ILE A 202 -2.80 -14.68 -7.29
CA ILE A 202 -2.32 -14.72 -8.69
C ILE A 202 -2.47 -13.34 -9.34
N ALA A 203 -3.59 -12.66 -9.12
CA ALA A 203 -3.82 -11.30 -9.59
C ALA A 203 -2.84 -10.29 -8.98
N GLU A 204 -2.45 -10.46 -7.71
CA GLU A 204 -1.42 -9.63 -7.08
C GLU A 204 -0.04 -9.84 -7.74
N ILE A 205 0.34 -11.09 -8.05
CA ILE A 205 1.64 -11.36 -8.66
C ILE A 205 1.66 -10.95 -10.14
N LEU A 206 0.72 -11.44 -10.95
CA LEU A 206 0.68 -11.16 -12.39
C LEU A 206 0.28 -9.71 -12.66
N GLY A 207 -0.71 -9.19 -11.97
CA GLY A 207 -1.18 -7.82 -12.12
C GLY A 207 -0.24 -6.82 -11.47
N THR A 208 -0.22 -6.77 -10.13
CA THR A 208 0.53 -5.74 -9.39
C THR A 208 2.05 -5.91 -9.51
N CYS A 209 2.60 -7.12 -9.32
CA CYS A 209 4.05 -7.30 -9.28
C CYS A 209 4.71 -7.46 -10.66
N TYR A 210 3.95 -7.82 -11.69
CA TYR A 210 4.45 -8.00 -13.05
C TYR A 210 3.87 -7.00 -14.05
N GLY A 211 2.55 -6.92 -14.20
CA GLY A 211 1.88 -6.06 -15.18
C GLY A 211 2.10 -4.57 -14.91
N ALA A 212 1.97 -4.13 -13.66
CA ALA A 212 2.11 -2.73 -13.28
C ALA A 212 3.55 -2.19 -13.46
N LEU A 213 4.57 -3.05 -13.54
CA LEU A 213 5.95 -2.66 -13.89
C LEU A 213 6.08 -2.08 -15.30
N ALA A 214 5.05 -2.21 -16.15
CA ALA A 214 5.00 -1.52 -17.44
C ALA A 214 5.02 0.00 -17.30
N VAL A 215 4.50 0.54 -16.18
CA VAL A 215 4.23 1.98 -16.02
C VAL A 215 4.57 2.52 -14.63
N LEU A 216 4.88 1.66 -13.66
CA LEU A 216 5.30 2.04 -12.31
C LEU A 216 6.69 1.46 -12.01
N ASN A 217 7.48 2.22 -11.25
CA ASN A 217 8.77 1.74 -10.77
C ASN A 217 8.59 0.84 -9.54
N ARG A 218 9.65 0.09 -9.20
CA ARG A 218 9.65 -0.88 -8.09
C ARG A 218 9.44 -0.24 -6.72
N ALA A 219 10.02 0.94 -6.48
CA ALA A 219 9.89 1.62 -5.19
C ALA A 219 8.43 2.02 -4.92
N THR A 220 7.75 2.55 -5.95
CA THR A 220 6.32 2.87 -5.90
C THR A 220 5.47 1.64 -5.62
N LEU A 221 5.71 0.53 -6.34
CA LEU A 221 4.97 -0.72 -6.10
C LEU A 221 5.20 -1.28 -4.69
N ARG A 222 6.43 -1.21 -4.17
CA ARG A 222 6.71 -1.60 -2.78
C ARG A 222 5.89 -0.78 -1.78
N ASN A 223 5.85 0.54 -1.92
CA ASN A 223 5.06 1.39 -1.02
C ASN A 223 3.56 1.15 -1.16
N ILE A 224 3.04 0.96 -2.39
CA ILE A 224 1.65 0.55 -2.61
C ILE A 224 1.35 -0.74 -1.83
N ILE A 225 2.22 -1.74 -1.91
CA ILE A 225 2.06 -3.01 -1.21
C ILE A 225 2.18 -2.83 0.31
N VAL A 226 3.12 -2.04 0.80
CA VAL A 226 3.29 -1.76 2.24
C VAL A 226 2.06 -1.06 2.83
N HIS A 227 1.49 -0.08 2.13
CA HIS A 227 0.31 0.64 2.61
C HIS A 227 -0.99 -0.12 2.35
N GLY A 228 -1.04 -0.96 1.31
CA GLY A 228 -2.19 -1.80 0.97
C GLY A 228 -2.25 -3.09 1.77
N ARG A 229 -1.29 -4.00 1.54
CA ARG A 229 -1.28 -5.38 2.06
C ARG A 229 -0.67 -5.49 3.46
N HIS A 230 0.29 -4.63 3.80
CA HIS A 230 0.92 -4.58 5.13
C HIS A 230 0.46 -3.37 5.97
N GLY A 231 -0.70 -2.79 5.65
CA GLY A 231 -1.28 -1.69 6.41
C GLY A 231 -1.84 -2.16 7.76
N ALA A 232 -1.78 -1.30 8.78
CA ALA A 232 -2.34 -1.59 10.10
C ALA A 232 -3.83 -1.28 10.18
N GLN A 233 -4.54 -2.04 11.03
CA GLN A 233 -5.98 -1.90 11.27
C GLN A 233 -6.81 -1.87 9.98
N ARG A 234 -6.46 -2.76 9.06
CA ARG A 234 -7.23 -3.02 7.85
C ARG A 234 -8.32 -4.05 8.14
N ASP A 235 -9.40 -4.01 7.37
CA ASP A 235 -10.43 -5.04 7.42
C ASP A 235 -9.83 -6.43 7.19
N LYS A 236 -10.41 -7.45 7.82
CA LYS A 236 -9.97 -8.86 7.74
C LYS A 236 -9.81 -9.36 6.30
N LEU A 237 -10.58 -8.82 5.36
CA LEU A 237 -10.44 -9.15 3.94
C LEU A 237 -8.99 -8.92 3.46
N TRP A 238 -8.32 -7.87 3.89
CA TRP A 238 -6.96 -7.55 3.46
C TRP A 238 -5.89 -8.53 3.97
N SER A 239 -6.07 -9.10 5.17
CA SER A 239 -5.15 -10.16 5.64
C SER A 239 -5.27 -11.42 4.79
N VAL A 240 -6.48 -11.73 4.32
CA VAL A 240 -6.74 -12.87 3.43
C VAL A 240 -6.04 -12.69 2.08
N TYR A 241 -6.03 -11.48 1.52
CA TYR A 241 -5.28 -11.18 0.28
C TYR A 241 -3.78 -11.46 0.42
N LEU A 242 -3.18 -11.06 1.54
CA LEU A 242 -1.75 -11.31 1.76
C LEU A 242 -1.43 -12.80 1.87
N ASP A 243 -2.30 -13.59 2.51
CA ASP A 243 -2.11 -15.04 2.64
C ASP A 243 -2.25 -15.76 1.30
N HIS A 244 -3.22 -15.38 0.47
CA HIS A 244 -3.31 -15.92 -0.90
C HIS A 244 -2.16 -15.45 -1.79
N THR A 245 -1.67 -14.21 -1.60
CA THR A 245 -0.45 -13.76 -2.28
C THR A 245 0.76 -14.63 -1.91
N ARG A 246 0.88 -15.04 -0.63
CA ARG A 246 1.93 -15.97 -0.19
C ARG A 246 1.77 -17.37 -0.81
N GLN A 247 0.54 -17.85 -0.96
CA GLN A 247 0.27 -19.11 -1.66
C GLN A 247 0.66 -19.01 -3.15
N ALA A 248 0.24 -17.96 -3.83
CA ALA A 248 0.62 -17.70 -5.22
C ALA A 248 2.14 -17.54 -5.38
N ALA A 249 2.85 -16.99 -4.37
CA ALA A 249 4.29 -16.88 -4.37
C ALA A 249 5.00 -18.25 -4.35
N LEU A 250 4.41 -19.27 -3.75
CA LEU A 250 4.93 -20.65 -3.83
C LEU A 250 4.86 -21.16 -5.28
N LEU A 251 3.75 -20.92 -5.97
CA LEU A 251 3.58 -21.30 -7.37
C LEU A 251 4.52 -20.49 -8.28
N TYR A 252 4.63 -19.18 -8.06
CA TYR A 252 5.57 -18.33 -8.78
C TYR A 252 7.02 -18.83 -8.63
N ARG A 253 7.46 -19.20 -7.43
CA ARG A 253 8.82 -19.71 -7.22
C ARG A 253 9.07 -21.03 -7.93
N GLU A 254 8.07 -21.90 -7.97
CA GLU A 254 8.20 -23.24 -8.56
C GLU A 254 8.05 -23.23 -10.10
N PHE A 255 7.15 -22.41 -10.62
CA PHE A 255 6.70 -22.45 -12.02
C PHE A 255 6.88 -21.13 -12.79
N GLY A 256 7.16 -20.03 -12.10
CA GLY A 256 7.35 -18.71 -12.70
C GLY A 256 6.06 -18.12 -13.29
N ILE A 257 6.21 -17.08 -14.11
CA ILE A 257 5.08 -16.41 -14.77
C ILE A 257 4.31 -17.37 -15.66
N ASP A 258 5.02 -18.25 -16.39
CA ASP A 258 4.40 -19.18 -17.34
C ASP A 258 3.41 -20.13 -16.64
N GLY A 259 3.75 -20.58 -15.44
CA GLY A 259 2.88 -21.43 -14.62
C GLY A 259 1.63 -20.70 -14.13
N LEU A 260 1.78 -19.45 -13.68
CA LEU A 260 0.64 -18.63 -13.25
C LEU A 260 -0.29 -18.30 -14.43
N VAL A 261 0.27 -17.96 -15.60
CA VAL A 261 -0.49 -17.76 -16.84
C VAL A 261 -1.24 -19.04 -17.25
N THR A 262 -0.61 -20.21 -17.10
CA THR A 262 -1.25 -21.50 -17.36
C THR A 262 -2.49 -21.71 -16.48
N LEU A 263 -2.40 -21.36 -15.18
CA LEU A 263 -3.55 -21.44 -14.28
C LEU A 263 -4.65 -20.48 -14.67
N VAL A 264 -4.33 -19.20 -14.90
CA VAL A 264 -5.32 -18.19 -15.30
C VAL A 264 -6.08 -18.60 -16.56
N ARG A 265 -5.37 -19.16 -17.55
CA ARG A 265 -5.98 -19.66 -18.79
C ARG A 265 -6.83 -20.91 -18.60
N SER A 266 -6.56 -21.69 -17.56
CA SER A 266 -7.31 -22.90 -17.23
C SER A 266 -8.57 -22.61 -16.41
N GLY A 267 -8.79 -21.36 -16.00
CA GLY A 267 -9.98 -20.92 -15.28
C GLY A 267 -9.94 -21.12 -13.77
N ARG A 268 -11.01 -20.71 -13.10
CA ARG A 268 -11.15 -20.70 -11.65
C ARG A 268 -11.18 -22.10 -11.06
N ALA A 269 -11.73 -23.09 -11.76
CA ALA A 269 -11.72 -24.48 -11.32
C ALA A 269 -10.29 -25.00 -11.12
N ALA A 270 -9.41 -24.76 -12.10
CA ALA A 270 -8.00 -25.15 -12.01
C ALA A 270 -7.24 -24.38 -10.91
N ILE A 271 -7.61 -23.12 -10.66
CA ILE A 271 -7.07 -22.32 -9.56
C ILE A 271 -7.49 -22.93 -8.21
N HIS A 272 -8.75 -23.33 -8.04
CA HIS A 272 -9.22 -24.00 -6.82
C HIS A 272 -8.50 -25.35 -6.59
N ASP A 273 -8.28 -26.14 -7.64
CA ASP A 273 -7.52 -27.39 -7.54
C ASP A 273 -6.06 -27.13 -7.16
N ALA A 274 -5.45 -26.07 -7.70
CA ALA A 274 -4.10 -25.64 -7.33
C ALA A 274 -4.03 -25.18 -5.87
N GLU A 275 -5.04 -24.46 -5.38
CA GLU A 275 -5.15 -24.04 -3.98
C GLU A 275 -5.21 -25.26 -3.05
N GLN A 276 -6.02 -26.27 -3.39
CA GLN A 276 -6.05 -27.53 -2.65
C GLN A 276 -4.68 -28.24 -2.66
N ALA A 277 -4.00 -28.25 -3.80
CA ALA A 277 -2.66 -28.84 -3.91
C ALA A 277 -1.62 -28.10 -3.06
N ILE A 278 -1.70 -26.76 -2.97
CA ILE A 278 -0.87 -25.97 -2.06
C ILE A 278 -1.13 -26.35 -0.60
N MET A 279 -2.41 -26.39 -0.20
CA MET A 279 -2.80 -26.76 1.16
C MET A 279 -2.40 -28.18 1.54
N ALA A 280 -2.37 -29.10 0.58
CA ALA A 280 -1.89 -30.47 0.75
C ALA A 280 -0.35 -30.60 0.68
N GLY A 281 0.40 -29.52 0.42
CA GLY A 281 1.85 -29.57 0.24
C GLY A 281 2.30 -30.23 -1.07
N ARG A 282 1.40 -30.43 -2.03
CA ARG A 282 1.62 -31.11 -3.32
C ARG A 282 1.73 -30.16 -4.52
N HIS A 283 1.81 -28.85 -4.30
CA HIS A 283 1.84 -27.86 -5.39
C HIS A 283 2.93 -28.13 -6.45
N ARG A 284 4.05 -28.76 -6.10
CA ARG A 284 5.13 -29.12 -7.06
C ARG A 284 4.74 -30.18 -8.08
N GLU A 285 3.69 -30.95 -7.80
CA GLU A 285 3.15 -32.00 -8.67
C GLU A 285 2.18 -31.45 -9.72
N LEU A 286 1.79 -30.17 -9.62
CA LEU A 286 0.88 -29.55 -10.56
C LEU A 286 1.48 -29.55 -11.98
N PRO A 287 0.70 -29.89 -13.02
CA PRO A 287 1.18 -29.98 -14.40
C PRO A 287 1.24 -28.59 -15.06
N LEU A 288 1.97 -27.66 -14.45
CA LEU A 288 2.11 -26.28 -14.91
C LEU A 288 3.40 -26.07 -15.71
N ALA A 289 3.35 -25.15 -16.67
CA ALA A 289 4.53 -24.70 -17.38
C ALA A 289 5.54 -24.06 -16.41
N ARG A 290 6.83 -24.21 -16.69
CA ARG A 290 7.92 -23.62 -15.91
C ARG A 290 8.66 -22.59 -16.75
N GLY A 291 8.73 -21.35 -16.29
CA GLY A 291 9.45 -20.30 -17.02
C GLY A 291 8.99 -18.89 -16.69
N GLY A 292 9.63 -17.92 -17.36
CA GLY A 292 9.22 -16.52 -17.28
C GLY A 292 9.58 -15.79 -15.99
N TRP A 293 10.53 -16.28 -15.19
CA TRP A 293 11.05 -15.50 -14.06
C TRP A 293 11.83 -14.27 -14.53
N ASP A 294 11.50 -13.10 -14.00
CA ASP A 294 12.31 -11.91 -14.15
C ASP A 294 12.73 -11.34 -12.78
N GLU A 295 13.87 -10.66 -12.75
CA GLU A 295 14.48 -10.17 -11.51
C GLU A 295 13.60 -9.12 -10.81
N HIS A 296 12.91 -8.27 -11.57
CA HIS A 296 12.13 -7.18 -10.99
C HIS A 296 10.87 -7.70 -10.30
N THR A 297 10.12 -8.58 -10.96
CA THR A 297 8.96 -9.24 -10.36
C THR A 297 9.38 -10.16 -9.23
N THR A 298 10.44 -10.96 -9.39
CA THR A 298 10.96 -11.82 -8.30
C THR A 298 11.29 -11.00 -7.07
N GLY A 299 12.00 -9.88 -7.23
CA GLY A 299 12.34 -9.01 -6.12
C GLY A 299 11.16 -8.27 -5.48
N LEU A 300 10.02 -8.13 -6.17
CA LEU A 300 8.77 -7.64 -5.59
C LEU A 300 8.03 -8.75 -4.83
N VAL A 301 7.90 -9.95 -5.41
CA VAL A 301 7.28 -11.11 -4.77
C VAL A 301 8.02 -11.48 -3.49
N ASP A 302 9.35 -11.56 -3.53
CA ASP A 302 10.16 -11.87 -2.35
C ASP A 302 10.04 -10.79 -1.29
N PHE A 303 10.02 -9.51 -1.68
CA PHE A 303 9.78 -8.41 -0.76
C PHE A 303 8.42 -8.56 -0.06
N THR A 304 7.34 -8.70 -0.82
CA THR A 304 5.96 -8.74 -0.33
C THR A 304 5.70 -9.92 0.58
N CYS A 305 6.21 -11.10 0.22
CA CYS A 305 5.81 -12.35 0.84
C CYS A 305 6.81 -12.91 1.85
N SER A 306 8.08 -12.48 1.82
CA SER A 306 9.14 -13.14 2.60
C SER A 306 10.15 -12.21 3.26
N ALA A 307 10.49 -11.08 2.65
CA ALA A 307 11.56 -10.22 3.16
C ALA A 307 11.03 -9.04 3.99
N TYR A 308 9.85 -8.50 3.68
CA TYR A 308 9.28 -7.41 4.46
C TYR A 308 8.93 -7.91 5.86
N LEU A 309 9.64 -7.38 6.86
CA LEU A 309 9.42 -7.70 8.25
C LEU A 309 8.04 -7.19 8.67
N PRO A 310 7.27 -7.96 9.46
CA PRO A 310 6.06 -7.43 10.09
C PRO A 310 6.41 -6.09 10.76
N SER A 311 5.77 -5.00 10.33
CA SER A 311 6.10 -3.68 10.85
C SER A 311 5.76 -3.61 12.33
N HIS A 312 6.63 -2.99 13.11
CA HIS A 312 6.31 -2.62 14.48
C HIS A 312 5.41 -1.38 14.43
N VAL A 313 4.12 -1.59 14.72
CA VAL A 313 3.11 -0.54 14.72
C VAL A 313 2.88 -0.09 16.15
N PHE A 314 3.29 1.13 16.44
CA PHE A 314 3.23 1.74 17.77
C PHE A 314 2.14 2.81 17.87
N THR A 315 1.84 3.23 19.10
CA THR A 315 1.22 4.55 19.27
C THR A 315 2.17 5.65 18.77
N PRO A 316 1.65 6.83 18.40
CA PRO A 316 2.51 7.93 17.94
C PRO A 316 3.63 8.29 18.93
N LEU A 317 3.35 8.36 20.23
CA LEU A 317 4.32 8.72 21.25
C LEU A 317 5.40 7.64 21.42
N GLU A 318 5.00 6.37 21.43
CA GLU A 318 5.91 5.23 21.43
C GLU A 318 6.83 5.24 20.21
N CYS A 319 6.27 5.46 19.00
CA CYS A 319 7.06 5.54 17.78
C CYS A 319 8.09 6.67 17.86
N LEU A 320 7.67 7.86 18.27
CA LEU A 320 8.54 9.03 18.37
C LEU A 320 9.73 8.77 19.32
N LEU A 321 9.48 8.18 20.49
CA LEU A 321 10.53 7.82 21.45
C LEU A 321 11.41 6.66 20.96
N ALA A 322 10.82 5.63 20.35
CA ALA A 322 11.52 4.48 19.81
C ALA A 322 12.61 4.91 18.81
N LEU A 323 12.32 5.91 17.97
CA LEU A 323 13.26 6.46 17.00
C LEU A 323 14.56 7.02 17.61
N TYR A 324 14.64 7.23 18.91
CA TYR A 324 15.84 7.73 19.61
C TYR A 324 16.40 6.78 20.66
N ALA A 325 15.74 5.64 20.94
CA ALA A 325 16.15 4.67 21.96
C ALA A 325 17.41 3.86 21.55
N ARG A 326 18.59 4.47 21.61
CA ARG A 326 19.89 3.85 21.27
C ARG A 326 20.62 3.32 22.48
N GLN A 327 21.44 2.29 22.27
CA GLN A 327 22.27 1.70 23.31
C GLN A 327 23.14 2.77 23.99
N GLY A 328 23.13 2.75 25.32
CA GLY A 328 23.89 3.67 26.16
C GLY A 328 23.22 5.02 26.44
N ARG A 329 22.16 5.41 25.71
CA ARG A 329 21.41 6.65 25.97
C ARG A 329 20.61 6.54 27.27
N THR A 330 20.49 7.65 28.00
CA THR A 330 19.60 7.73 29.16
C THR A 330 18.16 8.01 28.72
N VAL A 331 17.17 7.71 29.56
CA VAL A 331 15.76 8.09 29.33
C VAL A 331 15.66 9.60 29.12
N LYS A 332 16.35 10.39 29.95
CA LYS A 332 16.39 11.85 29.82
C LYS A 332 16.90 12.32 28.46
N ASP A 333 17.99 11.73 27.96
CA ASP A 333 18.55 12.08 26.65
C ASP A 333 17.59 11.78 25.51
N ILE A 334 16.91 10.62 25.58
CA ILE A 334 15.94 10.18 24.57
C ILE A 334 14.74 11.11 24.54
N CYS A 335 14.16 11.42 25.71
CA CYS A 335 13.03 12.33 25.83
C CYS A 335 13.40 13.74 25.32
N ALA A 336 14.58 14.26 25.69
CA ALA A 336 15.04 15.56 25.23
C ALA A 336 15.22 15.62 23.70
N GLU A 337 15.79 14.59 23.08
CA GLU A 337 15.98 14.54 21.62
C GLU A 337 14.66 14.35 20.86
N ALA A 338 13.74 13.56 21.41
CA ALA A 338 12.38 13.40 20.88
C ALA A 338 11.51 14.66 21.07
N GLY A 339 11.93 15.59 21.93
CA GLY A 339 11.13 16.73 22.37
C GLY A 339 9.87 16.29 23.11
N VAL A 340 9.99 15.29 23.98
CA VAL A 340 8.94 14.69 24.81
C VAL A 340 9.22 15.00 26.28
N ALA A 341 8.19 15.37 27.04
CA ALA A 341 8.30 15.62 28.47
C ALA A 341 8.80 14.35 29.20
N CYS A 342 9.84 14.49 30.03
CA CYS A 342 10.57 13.33 30.56
C CYS A 342 9.69 12.45 31.47
N GLU A 343 8.79 13.05 32.24
CA GLU A 343 7.83 12.38 33.10
C GLU A 343 6.85 11.50 32.32
N VAL A 344 6.51 11.89 31.09
CA VAL A 344 5.67 11.09 30.19
C VAL A 344 6.53 10.05 29.48
N GLY A 345 7.63 10.47 28.87
CA GLY A 345 8.47 9.60 28.06
C GLY A 345 9.14 8.47 28.84
N ALA A 346 9.48 8.68 30.12
CA ALA A 346 10.03 7.64 30.98
C ALA A 346 9.07 6.45 31.15
N LEU A 347 7.79 6.73 31.43
CA LEU A 347 6.76 5.70 31.59
C LEU A 347 6.53 4.94 30.28
N VAL A 348 6.53 5.66 29.15
CA VAL A 348 6.35 5.06 27.83
C VAL A 348 7.55 4.19 27.45
N LEU A 349 8.79 4.64 27.69
CA LEU A 349 10.00 3.89 27.40
C LEU A 349 10.12 2.62 28.25
N GLU A 350 9.75 2.68 29.53
CA GLU A 350 9.74 1.51 30.41
C GLU A 350 8.78 0.44 29.89
N ARG A 351 7.52 0.81 29.59
CA ARG A 351 6.54 -0.10 28.99
C ARG A 351 7.03 -0.64 27.64
N LEU A 352 7.47 0.24 26.76
CA LEU A 352 7.88 -0.11 25.41
C LEU A 352 9.09 -1.06 25.40
N GLY A 353 10.05 -0.87 26.31
CA GLY A 353 11.19 -1.75 26.50
C GLY A 353 10.79 -3.14 26.99
N ALA A 354 9.74 -3.25 27.80
CA ALA A 354 9.20 -4.53 28.27
C ALA A 354 8.41 -5.29 27.19
N GLU A 355 7.73 -4.59 26.28
CA GLU A 355 6.77 -5.20 25.35
C GLU A 355 7.30 -5.38 23.91
N SER A 356 8.16 -4.50 23.41
CA SER A 356 8.49 -4.44 21.97
C SER A 356 9.66 -5.33 21.53
N ALA A 357 10.51 -5.76 22.46
CA ALA A 357 11.82 -6.37 22.20
C ALA A 357 12.74 -5.56 21.24
N LEU A 358 12.43 -4.27 20.99
CA LEU A 358 13.28 -3.39 20.19
C LEU A 358 14.52 -2.95 20.96
N PHE A 359 14.38 -2.78 22.26
CA PHE A 359 15.47 -2.40 23.15
C PHE A 359 15.18 -2.93 24.55
N VAL A 360 16.21 -2.98 25.39
CA VAL A 360 16.11 -3.35 26.80
C VAL A 360 16.58 -2.17 27.63
N GLN A 361 15.72 -1.70 28.52
CA GLN A 361 16.05 -0.67 29.50
C GLN A 361 16.68 -1.32 30.75
N ASP A 362 17.80 -0.78 31.20
CA ASP A 362 18.54 -1.14 32.41
C ASP A 362 18.64 0.11 33.30
N GLY A 363 17.75 0.19 34.30
CA GLY A 363 17.55 1.39 35.10
C GLY A 363 17.15 2.60 34.24
N ASP A 364 17.97 3.65 34.27
CA ASP A 364 17.75 4.90 33.51
C ASP A 364 18.36 4.85 32.09
N ARG A 365 18.96 3.73 31.66
CA ARG A 365 19.69 3.65 30.39
C ARG A 365 19.17 2.54 29.50
N ILE A 366 19.40 2.67 28.19
CA ILE A 366 19.17 1.59 27.24
C ILE A 366 20.40 0.67 27.23
N GLY A 367 20.30 -0.49 27.86
CA GLY A 367 21.40 -1.47 27.91
C GLY A 367 21.67 -2.14 26.56
N TYR A 368 20.61 -2.40 25.80
CA TYR A 368 20.66 -3.02 24.47
C TYR A 368 19.62 -2.39 23.54
N SER A 369 19.92 -2.20 22.25
CA SER A 369 18.96 -1.68 21.27
C SER A 369 19.18 -2.23 19.87
N ASN A 370 18.09 -2.71 19.25
CA ASN A 370 18.01 -3.07 17.84
C ASN A 370 17.56 -1.89 16.95
N VAL A 371 17.24 -0.72 17.51
CA VAL A 371 16.61 0.36 16.72
C VAL A 371 17.50 0.80 15.55
N ASP A 372 18.80 1.03 15.78
CA ASP A 372 19.74 1.39 14.70
C ASP A 372 19.80 0.34 13.59
N ARG A 373 19.68 -0.94 13.95
CA ARG A 373 19.64 -2.02 12.95
C ARG A 373 18.41 -1.86 12.08
N TYR A 374 17.23 -1.62 12.67
CA TYR A 374 15.99 -1.41 11.90
C TYR A 374 16.06 -0.14 11.04
N LEU A 375 16.56 0.98 11.56
CA LEU A 375 16.67 2.22 10.77
C LEU A 375 17.63 2.08 9.57
N ARG A 376 18.71 1.31 9.73
CA ARG A 376 19.58 0.96 8.59
C ARG A 376 18.86 0.09 7.56
N LEU A 377 18.05 -0.87 8.01
CA LEU A 377 17.23 -1.69 7.11
C LEU A 377 16.20 -0.83 6.36
N GLU A 378 15.54 0.11 7.04
CA GLU A 378 14.59 1.03 6.40
C GLU A 378 15.24 1.87 5.31
N THR A 379 16.44 2.38 5.58
CA THR A 379 17.22 3.16 4.61
C THR A 379 17.62 2.31 3.41
N ALA A 380 18.08 1.08 3.63
CA ALA A 380 18.51 0.17 2.57
C ALA A 380 17.35 -0.36 1.71
N ALA A 381 16.18 -0.57 2.32
CA ALA A 381 15.00 -1.11 1.65
C ALA A 381 14.07 -0.02 1.10
N GLU A 382 14.31 1.24 1.45
CA GLU A 382 13.47 2.40 1.13
C GLU A 382 12.01 2.21 1.57
N VAL A 383 11.80 1.60 2.74
CA VAL A 383 10.47 1.37 3.36
C VAL A 383 10.56 1.49 4.87
N MET A 384 9.47 1.85 5.54
CA MET A 384 9.45 2.02 7.00
C MET A 384 8.98 0.75 7.71
N VAL A 385 9.68 0.35 8.79
CA VAL A 385 9.38 -0.83 9.61
C VAL A 385 8.91 -0.41 11.01
N ILE A 386 9.53 0.62 11.58
CA ILE A 386 9.07 1.30 12.80
C ILE A 386 8.06 2.35 12.36
N ARG A 387 6.78 2.05 12.61
CA ARG A 387 5.64 2.80 12.10
C ARG A 387 4.73 3.23 13.25
N TYR A 388 4.00 4.32 13.04
CA TYR A 388 2.98 4.78 13.98
C TYR A 388 1.60 4.60 13.38
N LEU A 389 0.62 4.26 14.21
CA LEU A 389 -0.78 4.32 13.82
C LEU A 389 -1.31 5.74 14.14
N PRO A 390 -1.66 6.56 13.13
CA PRO A 390 -2.27 7.86 13.42
C PRO A 390 -3.57 7.67 14.22
N PRO A 391 -3.92 8.59 15.14
CA PRO A 391 -5.17 8.55 15.88
C PRO A 391 -6.37 8.44 14.94
N ASP A 392 -7.42 7.74 15.38
CA ASP A 392 -8.66 7.69 14.62
C ASP A 392 -9.41 9.02 14.81
N PRO A 393 -9.61 9.82 13.74
CA PRO A 393 -10.32 11.10 13.85
C PRO A 393 -11.77 10.92 14.32
N MET A 394 -12.36 9.72 14.18
CA MET A 394 -13.72 9.45 14.64
C MET A 394 -13.82 9.04 16.11
N VAL A 395 -12.69 8.84 16.80
CA VAL A 395 -12.64 8.35 18.20
C VAL A 395 -12.07 9.42 19.14
N ALA A 396 -11.82 10.63 18.66
CA ALA A 396 -11.03 11.64 19.38
C ALA A 396 -11.67 12.25 20.65
N ASP A 397 -12.89 11.86 21.05
CA ASP A 397 -13.63 12.44 22.20
C ASP A 397 -14.25 11.41 23.16
N ALA A 398 -13.66 10.22 23.30
CA ALA A 398 -14.01 9.24 24.35
C ALA A 398 -12.85 9.06 25.34
#